data_AF-K0W2X4-F1
#
_entry.id   AF-K0W2X4-F1
#
_cell.length_a   1.000
_cell.length_b   1.000
_cell.length_c   1.000
_cell.angle_alpha   90.00
_cell.angle_beta   90.00
_cell.angle_gamma   90.00
#
_symmetry.space_group_name_H-M   'P 1'
#
loop_
_entity.id
_entity.type
_entity.pdbx_description
1 polymer ?
#
loop_
_entity_poly.entity_id
_entity_poly.type
_entity_poly.pdbx_seq_one_letter_code
_entity_poly.pdbx_strand_id
1 'polypeptide(L)'
;MSFRNFTTGHSHAFGGEYRELVPGERVRYTDKFDDPNLPGEMEVTVILKKVSVGTEVEITQAGVPDVIPPEACYLGWQDSLRNLAQVVEPDINE
;
A
#
# COMPACT_ATOMS: atom_id res chain seq x y z
N MET A 1 3.33 -7.43 8.30
CA MET A 1 1.90 -7.09 8.47
C MET A 1 1.05 -8.31 8.16
N SER A 2 -0.15 -8.42 8.72
CA SER A 2 -1.08 -9.51 8.35
C SER A 2 -2.50 -8.98 8.18
N PHE A 3 -3.16 -9.32 7.09
CA PHE A 3 -4.59 -9.09 6.89
C PHE A 3 -5.37 -10.31 7.37
N ARG A 4 -6.38 -10.10 8.21
CA ARG A 4 -7.30 -11.16 8.66
C ARG A 4 -8.71 -10.85 8.20
N ASN A 5 -9.30 -11.79 7.47
CA ASN A 5 -10.72 -11.77 7.16
C ASN A 5 -11.49 -12.32 8.37
N PHE A 6 -12.28 -11.49 9.03
CA PHE A 6 -13.02 -11.88 10.23
C PHE A 6 -14.23 -12.79 9.94
N THR A 7 -14.78 -12.77 8.73
CA THR A 7 -15.91 -13.61 8.33
C THR A 7 -15.48 -15.06 8.08
N THR A 8 -14.31 -15.26 7.45
CA THR A 8 -13.78 -16.59 7.10
C THR A 8 -12.72 -17.09 8.07
N GLY A 9 -12.14 -16.21 8.89
CA GLY A 9 -11.02 -16.52 9.79
C GLY A 9 -9.66 -16.61 9.10
N HIS A 10 -9.60 -16.53 7.76
CA HIS A 10 -8.37 -16.60 6.99
C HIS A 10 -7.47 -15.39 7.26
N SER A 11 -6.15 -15.60 7.23
CA SER A 11 -5.15 -14.56 7.40
C SER A 11 -4.06 -14.70 6.36
N HIS A 12 -3.63 -13.58 5.79
CA HIS A 12 -2.48 -13.48 4.90
C HIS A 12 -1.44 -12.59 5.55
N ALA A 13 -0.21 -13.10 5.69
CA ALA A 13 0.91 -12.35 6.21
C ALA A 13 1.88 -11.99 5.08
N PHE A 14 2.45 -10.80 5.19
CA PHE A 14 3.43 -10.26 4.27
C PHE A 14 4.34 -9.28 5.00
N GLY A 15 5.54 -9.05 4.51
CA GLY A 15 6.45 -8.09 5.13
C GLY A 15 7.72 -7.87 4.32
N GLY A 16 8.49 -6.90 4.77
CA GLY A 16 9.77 -6.55 4.16
C GLY A 16 10.43 -5.42 4.92
N GLU A 17 11.29 -4.68 4.23
CA GLU A 17 12.20 -3.71 4.85
C GLU A 17 12.01 -2.32 4.27
N TYR A 18 12.01 -1.29 5.12
CA TYR A 18 12.12 0.09 4.65
C TYR A 18 13.51 0.30 4.06
N ARG A 19 13.54 0.67 2.79
CA ARG A 19 14.77 0.98 2.04
C ARG A 19 15.10 2.46 2.08
N GLU A 20 14.07 3.31 2.13
CA GLU A 20 14.24 4.76 2.16
C GLU A 20 13.08 5.46 2.86
N LEU A 21 13.39 6.44 3.71
CA LEU A 21 12.42 7.27 4.42
C LEU A 21 12.87 8.74 4.38
N VAL A 22 12.20 9.55 3.57
CA VAL A 22 12.36 11.01 3.53
C VAL A 22 11.06 11.63 4.03
N PRO A 23 11.07 12.26 5.23
CA PRO A 23 9.86 12.81 5.85
C PRO A 23 9.08 13.74 4.91
N GLY A 24 7.81 13.43 4.68
CA GLY A 24 6.92 14.24 3.85
C GLY A 24 7.16 14.17 2.34
N GLU A 25 8.12 13.36 1.87
CA GLU A 25 8.51 13.34 0.45
C GLU A 25 8.54 11.93 -0.14
N ARG A 26 9.13 10.95 0.54
CA ARG A 26 9.33 9.62 -0.04
C ARG A 26 9.37 8.50 0.98
N VAL A 27 8.70 7.40 0.66
CA VAL A 27 8.81 6.12 1.36
C VAL A 27 9.10 5.04 0.32
N ARG A 28 10.17 4.27 0.52
CA ARG A 28 10.46 3.06 -0.27
C ARG A 28 10.60 1.87 0.66
N TYR A 29 9.95 0.77 0.32
CA TYR A 29 10.04 -0.47 1.08
C TYR A 29 9.90 -1.69 0.17
N THR A 30 10.42 -2.81 0.65
CA THR A 30 10.14 -4.11 0.04
C THR A 30 8.95 -4.77 0.71
N ASP A 31 8.27 -5.64 -0.04
CA ASP A 31 7.17 -6.45 0.45
C ASP A 31 7.24 -7.86 -0.14
N LYS A 32 6.91 -8.86 0.66
CA LYS A 32 6.97 -10.28 0.29
C LYS A 32 5.89 -11.03 1.06
N PHE A 33 5.13 -11.86 0.34
CA PHE A 33 4.18 -12.77 0.97
C PHE A 33 4.91 -13.92 1.69
N ASP A 34 4.37 -14.33 2.83
CA ASP A 34 4.86 -15.54 3.52
C ASP A 34 4.40 -16.83 2.81
N ASP A 35 3.39 -16.75 1.95
CA ASP A 35 2.86 -17.88 1.18
C ASP A 35 3.91 -18.36 0.14
N PRO A 36 4.40 -19.62 0.23
CA PRO A 36 5.36 -20.16 -0.73
C PRO A 36 4.86 -20.17 -2.18
N ASN A 37 3.54 -20.11 -2.40
CA ASN A 37 2.93 -20.08 -3.74
C ASN A 37 2.89 -18.69 -4.37
N LEU A 38 3.26 -17.64 -3.61
CA LEU A 38 3.38 -16.27 -4.09
C LEU A 38 4.84 -15.78 -3.97
N PRO A 39 5.81 -16.46 -4.63
CA PRO A 39 7.21 -16.08 -4.53
C PRO A 39 7.47 -14.78 -5.29
N GLY A 40 8.35 -13.95 -4.74
CA GLY A 40 8.75 -12.68 -5.33
C GLY A 40 8.88 -11.61 -4.25
N GLU A 41 9.89 -10.76 -4.37
CA GLU A 41 9.97 -9.54 -3.58
C GLU A 41 9.42 -8.39 -4.46
N MET A 42 8.45 -7.67 -3.93
CA MET A 42 7.91 -6.46 -4.51
C MET A 42 8.63 -5.25 -3.94
N GLU A 43 8.75 -4.20 -4.74
CA GLU A 43 9.20 -2.89 -4.26
C GLU A 43 8.05 -1.89 -4.38
N VAL A 44 7.74 -1.21 -3.28
CA VAL A 44 6.77 -0.12 -3.27
C VAL A 44 7.51 1.20 -3.09
N THR A 45 7.23 2.14 -3.98
CA THR A 45 7.67 3.53 -3.88
C THR A 45 6.45 4.42 -3.75
N VAL A 46 6.37 5.17 -2.66
CA VAL A 46 5.38 6.22 -2.41
C VAL A 46 6.09 7.57 -2.50
N ILE A 47 5.62 8.42 -3.39
CA ILE A 47 6.07 9.80 -3.56
C ILE A 47 4.96 10.72 -3.07
N LEU A 48 5.32 11.63 -2.17
CA LEU A 48 4.44 12.65 -1.62
C LEU A 48 4.95 14.00 -2.10
N LYS A 49 4.08 14.78 -2.72
CA LYS A 49 4.42 16.10 -3.24
C LYS A 49 3.44 17.12 -2.71
N LYS A 50 3.98 18.12 -2.01
CA LYS A 50 3.19 19.28 -1.57
C LYS A 50 2.62 20.03 -2.78
N VAL A 51 1.32 20.28 -2.76
CA VAL A 51 0.59 21.09 -3.74
C VAL A 51 -0.21 22.18 -3.03
N SER A 52 -0.84 23.09 -3.78
CA SER A 52 -1.51 24.28 -3.21
C SER A 52 -2.65 23.97 -2.25
N VAL A 53 -3.30 22.82 -2.41
CA VAL A 53 -4.50 22.41 -1.65
C VAL A 53 -4.31 21.10 -0.87
N GLY A 54 -3.07 20.62 -0.73
CA GLY A 54 -2.80 19.35 -0.04
C GLY A 54 -1.53 18.66 -0.52
N THR A 55 -1.63 17.34 -0.70
CA THR A 55 -0.52 16.47 -1.11
C THR A 55 -0.94 15.61 -2.29
N GLU A 56 -0.21 15.69 -3.39
CA GLU A 56 -0.27 14.73 -4.49
C GLU A 56 0.47 13.45 -4.06
N VAL A 57 -0.15 12.29 -4.30
CA VAL A 57 0.38 10.98 -3.92
C VAL A 57 0.54 10.13 -5.17
N GLU A 58 1.76 9.68 -5.43
CA GLU A 58 2.07 8.71 -6.50
C GLU A 58 2.61 7.43 -5.87
N ILE A 59 2.05 6.29 -6.25
CA ILE A 59 2.44 4.98 -5.72
C ILE A 59 2.75 4.06 -6.89
N THR A 60 3.95 3.49 -6.88
CA THR A 60 4.35 2.41 -7.79
C THR A 60 4.64 1.16 -6.97
N GLN A 61 3.98 0.06 -7.32
CA GLN A 61 4.28 -1.28 -6.80
C GLN A 61 4.86 -2.12 -7.94
N ALA A 62 6.18 -2.33 -7.90
CA ALA A 62 6.92 -3.09 -8.90
C ALA A 62 7.15 -4.54 -8.42
N GLY A 63 7.29 -5.46 -9.36
CA GLY A 63 7.59 -6.87 -9.05
C GLY A 63 6.41 -7.67 -8.51
N VAL A 64 5.17 -7.24 -8.76
CA VAL A 64 3.97 -8.00 -8.42
C VAL A 64 4.04 -9.37 -9.12
N PRO A 65 3.90 -10.50 -8.39
CA PRO A 65 3.91 -11.83 -8.99
C PRO A 65 2.83 -11.99 -10.07
N ASP A 66 3.18 -12.59 -11.22
CA ASP A 66 2.27 -12.75 -12.38
C ASP A 66 0.96 -13.50 -12.08
N VAL A 67 0.96 -14.32 -11.04
CA VAL A 67 -0.23 -15.06 -10.58
C VAL A 67 -1.28 -14.16 -9.92
N ILE A 68 -0.88 -12.96 -9.47
CA ILE A 68 -1.78 -11.99 -8.88
C ILE A 68 -2.34 -11.11 -10.01
N PRO A 69 -3.67 -11.08 -10.21
CA PRO A 69 -4.27 -10.21 -11.21
C PRO A 69 -3.99 -8.73 -10.87
N PRO A 70 -3.43 -7.92 -11.79
CA PRO A 70 -3.14 -6.51 -11.53
C PRO A 70 -4.36 -5.70 -11.07
N GLU A 71 -5.54 -6.02 -11.60
CA GLU A 71 -6.81 -5.40 -11.21
C GLU A 71 -7.16 -5.62 -9.73
N ALA A 72 -6.76 -6.76 -9.15
CA ALA A 72 -6.95 -7.02 -7.73
C ALA A 72 -6.03 -6.15 -6.87
N CYS A 73 -4.78 -5.92 -7.31
CA CYS A 73 -3.88 -4.97 -6.68
C CYS A 73 -4.42 -3.54 -6.75
N TYR A 74 -4.93 -3.11 -7.92
CA TYR A 74 -5.55 -1.80 -8.06
C TYR A 74 -6.76 -1.62 -7.15
N LEU A 75 -7.65 -2.61 -7.05
CA LEU A 75 -8.80 -2.56 -6.16
C LEU A 75 -8.36 -2.40 -4.70
N GLY A 76 -7.38 -3.21 -4.26
CA GLY A 76 -6.82 -3.13 -2.91
C GLY A 76 -6.25 -1.74 -2.59
N TRP A 77 -5.44 -1.18 -3.49
CA TRP A 77 -4.88 0.16 -3.33
C TRP A 77 -5.95 1.25 -3.31
N GLN A 78 -6.97 1.16 -4.15
CA GLN A 78 -8.07 2.12 -4.16
C GLN A 78 -8.83 2.13 -2.84
N ASP A 79 -9.14 0.97 -2.29
CA ASP A 79 -9.82 0.86 -1.00
C ASP A 79 -8.94 1.35 0.16
N SER A 80 -7.65 1.03 0.14
CA SER A 80 -6.68 1.56 1.11
C SER A 80 -6.56 3.08 1.05
N LEU A 81 -6.52 3.69 -0.14
CA LEU A 81 -6.43 5.14 -0.31
C LEU A 81 -7.72 5.85 0.12
N ARG A 82 -8.90 5.26 -0.13
CA ARG A 82 -10.17 5.77 0.41
C ARG A 82 -10.17 5.78 1.94
N ASN A 83 -9.69 4.70 2.57
CA ASN A 83 -9.58 4.62 4.03
C ASN A 83 -8.53 5.61 4.56
N LEU A 84 -7.41 5.80 3.85
CA LEU A 84 -6.41 6.79 4.23
C LEU A 84 -6.99 8.20 4.24
N ALA A 85 -7.73 8.58 3.18
CA ALA A 85 -8.39 9.88 3.09
C ALA A 85 -9.31 10.13 4.30
N GLN A 86 -10.12 9.15 4.70
CA GLN A 86 -10.99 9.26 5.88
C GLN A 86 -10.24 9.49 7.20
N VAL A 87 -8.96 9.12 7.29
CA VAL A 87 -8.16 9.28 8.52
C VAL A 87 -7.35 10.58 8.51
N VAL A 88 -6.84 10.99 7.34
CA VAL A 88 -5.91 12.12 7.24
C VAL A 88 -6.57 13.42 6.83
N GLU A 89 -7.71 13.36 6.14
CA GLU A 89 -8.47 14.54 5.76
C GLU A 89 -9.44 14.90 6.90
N PRO A 90 -9.48 16.17 7.33
CA PRO A 90 -10.39 16.58 8.39
C PRO A 90 -11.84 16.60 7.89
N ASP A 91 -12.77 16.16 8.74
CA ASP A 91 -14.20 16.42 8.54
C ASP A 91 -14.51 17.88 8.95
N ILE A 92 -14.48 18.78 7.98
CA ILE A 92 -14.79 20.20 8.17
C ILE A 92 -16.28 20.42 7.85
N ASN A 93 -17.10 20.39 8.90
CA ASN A 93 -18.50 20.84 8.82
C ASN A 93 -18.53 22.36 9.08
N GLU A 94 -18.64 23.17 8.03
CA GLU A 94 -19.02 24.60 8.15
C GLU A 94 -20.51 24.77 8.45
#